data_AF-Q870G7-F1
#
_entry.id   AF-Q870G7-F1
#
_cell.length_a   1.000
_cell.length_b   1.000
_cell.length_c   1.000
_cell.angle_alpha   90.00
_cell.angle_beta   90.00
_cell.angle_gamma   90.00
#
_symmetry.space_group_name_H-M   'P 1'
#
loop_
_entity.id
_entity.type
_entity.pdbx_description
1 polymer ?
#
loop_
_entity_poly.entity_id
_entity_poly.type
_entity_poly.pdbx_seq_one_letter_code
_entity_poly.pdbx_strand_id
1 'polypeptide(L)'
;MGCAQSSGIDDEAKARNDEIENQLRRDRMMAKNEIKMLLLGAGESGKSTVLKQMKLIHHGGYNDSERDSYKEIIFSNTIQSMRAILDAMPSLDLFLNPSNDARRATILSLPVQLEVDVMPRDVGDSIRGLWSDPAVKEAVKRSREFQLNGSAVYYFNSIDRMSGPGYMPSDQDILRSRVKTTGITETTFQVGELTYKLFDVGGQRSERKKWIHCFENVTALVFLVSLSEYDQMLYEDESVNRMQEALTLFDSICNSRWFVKTSIILFLNKIDLFAEKLPRSPLGDYFPDYTGGNNYDAACEYLLRRFVSLNQSAATKQVYAHYTCATDTQQIKFVLSAIQDILLQLHLREAGLL
;
A
#
# COMPACT_ATOMS: atom_id res chain seq x y z
N MET A 1 -62.20 39.01 19.51
CA MET A 1 -61.34 38.02 20.18
C MET A 1 -60.20 37.72 19.24
N GLY A 2 -59.05 38.33 19.47
CA GLY A 2 -57.84 38.17 18.67
C GLY A 2 -56.63 37.97 19.58
N CYS A 3 -55.54 37.49 18.99
CA CYS A 3 -54.23 37.18 19.59
C CYS A 3 -54.11 35.77 20.22
N ALA A 4 -53.96 34.76 19.36
CA ALA A 4 -53.21 33.55 19.68
C ALA A 4 -51.85 33.63 18.97
N GLN A 5 -50.79 33.35 19.72
CA GLN A 5 -49.38 33.64 19.45
C GLN A 5 -48.85 33.08 18.11
N SER A 6 -48.37 33.96 17.24
CA SER A 6 -47.52 33.62 16.07
C SER A 6 -46.03 33.91 16.31
N SER A 7 -45.66 34.51 17.44
CA SER A 7 -44.29 34.98 17.68
C SER A 7 -43.33 33.89 18.17
N GLY A 8 -43.79 32.95 19.01
CA GLY A 8 -42.89 31.95 19.63
C GLY A 8 -42.36 30.88 18.66
N ILE A 9 -43.17 30.48 17.67
CA ILE A 9 -42.79 29.47 16.67
C ILE A 9 -41.79 30.07 15.66
N ASP A 10 -41.93 31.35 15.34
CA ASP A 10 -41.05 32.06 14.40
C ASP A 10 -39.69 32.38 15.04
N ASP A 11 -39.66 32.69 16.34
CA ASP A 11 -38.43 32.89 17.11
C ASP A 11 -37.65 31.58 17.30
N GLU A 12 -38.32 30.45 17.60
CA GLU A 12 -37.68 29.13 17.66
C GLU A 12 -37.18 28.66 16.30
N ALA A 13 -37.97 28.86 15.23
CA ALA A 13 -37.55 28.53 13.87
C ALA A 13 -36.34 29.37 13.43
N LYS A 14 -36.31 30.66 13.78
CA LYS A 14 -35.18 31.56 13.52
C LYS A 14 -33.94 31.15 14.30
N ALA A 15 -34.07 30.84 15.59
CA ALA A 15 -32.94 30.35 16.40
C ALA A 15 -32.35 29.05 15.82
N ARG A 16 -33.21 28.12 15.37
CA ARG A 16 -32.79 26.89 14.72
C ARG A 16 -32.13 27.14 13.36
N ASN A 17 -32.64 28.09 12.58
CA ASN A 17 -32.01 28.50 11.32
C ASN A 17 -30.63 29.13 11.56
N ASP A 18 -30.50 30.01 12.55
CA ASP A 18 -29.23 30.63 12.93
C ASP A 18 -28.21 29.59 13.42
N GLU A 19 -28.66 28.57 14.17
CA GLU A 19 -27.82 27.44 14.58
C GLU A 19 -27.33 26.62 13.37
N ILE A 20 -28.23 26.33 12.41
CA ILE A 20 -27.88 25.65 11.15
C ILE A 20 -26.90 26.49 10.34
N GLU A 21 -27.11 27.80 10.19
CA GLU A 21 -26.19 28.69 9.48
C GLU A 21 -24.81 28.76 10.14
N ASN A 22 -24.77 28.82 11.47
CA ASN A 22 -23.52 28.79 12.23
C ASN A 22 -22.79 27.44 12.07
N GLN A 23 -23.53 26.34 12.02
CA GLN A 23 -22.96 25.02 11.75
C GLN A 23 -22.43 24.93 10.32
N LEU A 24 -23.20 25.35 9.31
CA LEU A 24 -22.76 25.42 7.91
C LEU A 24 -21.53 26.30 7.72
N ARG A 25 -21.42 27.41 8.46
CA ARG A 25 -20.26 28.30 8.41
C ARG A 25 -19.02 27.62 9.00
N ARG A 26 -19.16 26.91 10.12
CA ARG A 26 -18.09 26.10 10.72
C ARG A 26 -17.66 24.97 9.78
N ASP A 27 -18.61 24.25 9.22
CA ASP A 27 -18.35 23.15 8.28
C ASP A 27 -17.64 23.64 7.01
N ARG A 28 -18.04 24.81 6.48
CA ARG A 28 -17.33 25.45 5.35
C ARG A 28 -15.90 25.83 5.72
N MET A 29 -15.65 26.28 6.95
CA MET A 29 -14.31 26.64 7.40
C MET A 29 -13.44 25.40 7.59
N MET A 30 -13.99 24.34 8.19
CA MET A 30 -13.31 23.05 8.32
C MET A 30 -13.02 22.42 6.95
N ALA A 31 -13.97 22.48 6.03
CA ALA A 31 -13.82 21.96 4.67
C ALA A 31 -12.76 22.72 3.86
N LYS A 32 -12.51 24.01 4.17
CA LYS A 32 -11.41 24.76 3.56
C LYS A 32 -10.04 24.24 4.00
N ASN A 33 -9.91 23.80 5.24
CA ASN A 33 -8.64 23.27 5.78
C ASN A 33 -8.50 21.75 5.56
N GLU A 34 -9.37 21.16 4.75
CA GLU A 34 -9.39 19.73 4.47
C GLU A 34 -8.62 19.43 3.19
N ILE A 35 -7.62 18.55 3.30
CA ILE A 35 -6.85 18.05 2.17
C ILE A 35 -7.27 16.61 1.90
N LYS A 36 -7.88 16.38 0.73
CA LYS A 36 -8.30 15.04 0.29
C LYS A 36 -7.22 14.41 -0.58
N MET A 37 -6.69 13.29 -0.12
CA MET A 37 -5.66 12.52 -0.80
C MET A 37 -6.19 11.14 -1.19
N LEU A 38 -5.96 10.74 -2.44
CA LEU A 38 -6.38 9.44 -2.95
C LEU A 38 -5.18 8.55 -3.25
N LEU A 39 -5.11 7.38 -2.62
CA LEU A 39 -4.08 6.37 -2.89
C LEU A 39 -4.52 5.44 -4.01
N LEU A 40 -3.85 5.49 -5.17
CA LEU A 40 -4.10 4.60 -6.29
C LEU A 40 -2.86 3.76 -6.62
N GLY A 41 -3.06 2.70 -7.40
CA GLY A 41 -2.01 1.82 -7.89
C GLY A 41 -2.48 0.37 -7.95
N ALA A 42 -1.72 -0.47 -8.65
CA ALA A 42 -2.01 -1.89 -8.80
C ALA A 42 -2.07 -2.62 -7.45
N GLY A 43 -2.56 -3.88 -7.45
CA GLY A 43 -2.49 -4.74 -6.28
C GLY A 43 -1.06 -4.81 -5.74
N GLU A 44 -0.89 -4.91 -4.42
CA GLU A 44 0.42 -5.09 -3.76
C GLU A 44 1.44 -3.95 -3.94
N SER A 45 1.07 -2.80 -4.54
CA SER A 45 2.00 -1.68 -4.75
C SER A 45 2.47 -0.95 -3.49
N GLY A 46 1.86 -1.25 -2.34
CA GLY A 46 2.22 -0.68 -1.03
C GLY A 46 1.26 0.39 -0.48
N LYS A 47 0.06 0.55 -1.05
CA LYS A 47 -0.92 1.57 -0.62
C LYS A 47 -1.23 1.47 0.86
N SER A 48 -1.67 0.29 1.30
CA SER A 48 -2.01 0.05 2.70
C SER A 48 -0.80 0.11 3.63
N THR A 49 0.43 -0.12 3.12
CA THR A 49 1.67 0.10 3.89
C THR A 49 1.90 1.59 4.13
N VAL A 50 1.71 2.44 3.11
CA VAL A 50 1.77 3.91 3.29
C VAL A 50 0.70 4.38 4.26
N LEU A 51 -0.53 3.83 4.18
CA LEU A 51 -1.58 4.15 5.15
C LEU A 51 -1.20 3.76 6.59
N LYS A 52 -0.61 2.59 6.79
CA LYS A 52 -0.07 2.16 8.08
C LYS A 52 1.04 3.08 8.59
N GLN A 53 1.93 3.54 7.71
CA GLN A 53 2.95 4.53 8.06
C GLN A 53 2.33 5.86 8.52
N MET A 54 1.27 6.33 7.86
CA MET A 54 0.57 7.56 8.28
C MET A 54 0.04 7.45 9.71
N LYS A 55 -0.59 6.31 10.03
CA LYS A 55 -1.04 6.03 11.40
C LYS A 55 0.15 6.00 12.38
N LEU A 56 1.23 5.32 12.00
CA LEU A 56 2.42 5.21 12.83
C LEU A 56 3.09 6.56 13.12
N ILE A 57 3.15 7.44 12.12
CA ILE A 57 3.84 8.73 12.20
C ILE A 57 2.98 9.80 12.88
N HIS A 58 1.68 9.85 12.58
CA HIS A 58 0.81 10.97 12.96
C HIS A 58 -0.29 10.62 13.98
N HIS A 59 -0.54 9.34 14.27
CA HIS A 59 -1.67 8.91 15.10
C HIS A 59 -1.22 8.11 16.33
N GLY A 60 -0.04 8.41 16.87
CA GLY A 60 0.46 7.83 18.13
C GLY A 60 0.88 6.36 18.05
N GLY A 61 0.99 5.79 16.85
CA GLY A 61 1.41 4.40 16.66
C GLY A 61 0.31 3.37 16.83
N TYR A 62 0.72 2.14 17.17
CA TYR A 62 -0.16 1.01 17.44
C TYR A 62 -0.11 0.66 18.93
N ASN A 63 -1.29 0.62 19.57
CA ASN A 63 -1.42 0.17 20.96
C ASN A 63 -1.42 -1.35 21.06
N ASP A 64 -1.29 -1.90 22.27
CA ASP A 64 -1.14 -3.35 22.48
C ASP A 64 -2.33 -4.17 21.97
N SER A 65 -3.57 -3.65 22.12
CA SER A 65 -4.77 -4.32 21.61
C SER A 65 -4.77 -4.38 20.07
N GLU A 66 -4.37 -3.29 19.42
CA GLU A 66 -4.23 -3.24 17.97
C GLU A 66 -3.11 -4.17 17.50
N ARG A 67 -1.97 -4.18 18.18
CA ARG A 67 -0.85 -5.10 17.88
C ARG A 67 -1.29 -6.55 17.99
N ASP A 68 -2.05 -6.88 19.03
CA ASP A 68 -2.58 -8.23 19.24
C ASP A 68 -3.47 -8.68 18.07
N SER A 69 -4.35 -7.80 17.58
CA SER A 69 -5.22 -8.07 16.43
C SER A 69 -4.46 -8.37 15.11
N TYR A 70 -3.19 -7.94 15.01
CA TYR A 70 -2.35 -8.25 13.85
C TYR A 70 -1.69 -9.64 13.91
N LYS A 71 -1.69 -10.33 15.05
CA LYS A 71 -1.02 -11.63 15.20
C LYS A 71 -1.56 -12.66 14.21
N GLU A 72 -2.87 -12.83 14.16
CA GLU A 72 -3.53 -13.77 13.25
C GLU A 72 -3.16 -13.48 11.79
N ILE A 73 -3.18 -12.21 11.39
CA ILE A 73 -2.82 -11.77 10.04
C ILE A 73 -1.36 -12.14 9.73
N ILE A 74 -0.44 -11.84 10.65
CA ILE A 74 0.99 -12.10 10.48
C ILE A 74 1.27 -13.61 10.42
N PHE A 75 0.67 -14.40 11.30
CA PHE A 75 0.81 -15.86 11.30
C PHE A 75 0.25 -16.48 10.03
N SER A 76 -0.96 -16.06 9.63
CA SER A 76 -1.60 -16.48 8.39
C SER A 76 -0.74 -16.13 7.16
N ASN A 77 -0.22 -14.91 7.07
CA ASN A 77 0.69 -14.50 6.00
C ASN A 77 1.96 -15.37 5.95
N THR A 78 2.51 -15.72 7.10
CA THR A 78 3.74 -16.53 7.23
C THR A 78 3.50 -17.96 6.75
N ILE A 79 2.43 -18.59 7.22
CA ILE A 79 2.05 -19.96 6.85
C ILE A 79 1.67 -20.04 5.36
N GLN A 80 0.85 -19.11 4.86
CA GLN A 80 0.47 -19.06 3.44
C GLN A 80 1.68 -18.86 2.54
N SER A 81 2.66 -18.05 2.96
CA SER A 81 3.89 -17.86 2.18
C SER A 81 4.70 -19.16 2.09
N MET A 82 4.81 -19.91 3.19
CA MET A 82 5.50 -21.20 3.18
C MET A 82 4.74 -22.23 2.31
N ARG A 83 3.41 -22.28 2.43
CA ARG A 83 2.57 -23.13 1.59
C ARG A 83 2.75 -22.83 0.11
N ALA A 84 2.69 -21.56 -0.29
CA ALA A 84 2.87 -21.15 -1.69
C ALA A 84 4.22 -21.60 -2.26
N ILE A 85 5.29 -21.57 -1.44
CA ILE A 85 6.60 -22.09 -1.84
C ILE A 85 6.53 -23.61 -2.04
N LEU A 86 6.00 -24.35 -1.05
CA LEU A 86 5.89 -25.81 -1.11
C LEU A 86 5.06 -26.30 -2.30
N ASP A 87 3.98 -25.59 -2.63
CA ASP A 87 3.10 -25.90 -3.75
C ASP A 87 3.78 -25.59 -5.11
N ALA A 88 4.67 -24.60 -5.16
CA ALA A 88 5.43 -24.25 -6.36
C ALA A 88 6.67 -25.13 -6.59
N MET A 89 7.23 -25.74 -5.55
CA MET A 89 8.47 -26.54 -5.68
C MET A 89 8.42 -27.62 -6.77
N PRO A 90 7.34 -28.39 -6.95
CA PRO A 90 7.26 -29.39 -8.02
C PRO A 90 7.36 -28.81 -9.43
N SER A 91 6.75 -27.64 -9.70
CA SER A 91 6.84 -27.00 -11.03
C SER A 91 8.19 -26.34 -11.28
N LEU A 92 8.98 -26.14 -10.23
CA LEU A 92 10.35 -25.63 -10.30
C LEU A 92 11.40 -26.75 -10.37
N ASP A 93 10.98 -28.02 -10.38
CA ASP A 93 11.87 -29.19 -10.29
C ASP A 93 12.75 -29.20 -9.02
N LEU A 94 12.20 -28.71 -7.90
CA LEU A 94 12.88 -28.64 -6.60
C LEU A 94 12.31 -29.67 -5.62
N PHE A 95 13.19 -30.39 -4.93
CA PHE A 95 12.81 -31.43 -3.98
C PHE A 95 13.35 -31.11 -2.59
N LEU A 96 12.49 -31.25 -1.57
CA LEU A 96 12.90 -31.11 -0.17
C LEU A 96 13.81 -32.25 0.26
N ASN A 97 14.64 -31.98 1.27
CA ASN A 97 15.28 -33.06 2.01
C ASN A 97 14.21 -33.96 2.65
N PRO A 98 14.29 -35.30 2.55
CA PRO A 98 13.34 -36.22 3.18
C PRO A 98 13.11 -35.98 4.69
N SER A 99 14.11 -35.43 5.40
CA SER A 99 13.95 -35.05 6.82
C SER A 99 12.86 -33.98 7.05
N ASN A 100 12.46 -33.26 6.01
CA ASN A 100 11.44 -32.22 6.04
C ASN A 100 10.05 -32.70 5.62
N ASP A 101 9.86 -33.99 5.28
CA ASP A 101 8.57 -34.51 4.83
C ASP A 101 7.45 -34.32 5.88
N ALA A 102 7.77 -34.57 7.15
CA ALA A 102 6.82 -34.34 8.25
C ALA A 102 6.49 -32.84 8.42
N ARG A 103 7.49 -31.96 8.30
CA ARG A 103 7.30 -30.50 8.39
C ARG A 103 6.45 -29.97 7.23
N ARG A 104 6.66 -30.48 6.02
CA ARG A 104 5.80 -30.20 4.86
C ARG A 104 4.36 -30.60 5.16
N ALA A 105 4.14 -31.82 5.65
CA ALA A 105 2.80 -32.31 5.97
C ALA A 105 2.10 -31.41 7.01
N THR A 106 2.81 -30.99 8.08
CA THR A 106 2.29 -30.05 9.08
C THR A 106 1.81 -28.73 8.44
N ILE A 107 2.60 -28.12 7.56
CA ILE A 107 2.21 -26.85 6.92
C ILE A 107 1.04 -27.04 5.95
N LEU A 108 1.02 -28.12 5.17
CA LEU A 108 -0.02 -28.37 4.18
C LEU A 108 -1.36 -28.80 4.82
N SER A 109 -1.34 -29.39 6.03
CA SER A 109 -2.58 -29.78 6.74
C SER A 109 -3.33 -28.63 7.38
N LEU A 110 -2.69 -27.46 7.56
CA LEU A 110 -3.33 -26.31 8.21
C LEU A 110 -4.47 -25.71 7.35
N PRO A 111 -5.44 -25.02 7.96
CA PRO A 111 -6.36 -24.18 7.20
C PRO A 111 -5.63 -23.00 6.56
N VAL A 112 -6.23 -22.40 5.52
CA VAL A 112 -5.70 -21.21 4.85
C VAL A 112 -5.64 -20.01 5.81
N GLN A 113 -6.64 -19.89 6.69
CA GLN A 113 -6.69 -18.88 7.74
C GLN A 113 -6.58 -19.58 9.08
N LEU A 114 -5.59 -19.18 9.86
CA LEU A 114 -5.34 -19.69 11.21
C LEU A 114 -5.79 -18.62 12.21
N GLU A 115 -6.87 -18.92 12.93
CA GLU A 115 -7.44 -18.07 13.99
C GLU A 115 -6.80 -18.46 15.32
N VAL A 116 -5.55 -18.03 15.53
CA VAL A 116 -4.81 -18.31 16.77
C VAL A 116 -4.03 -17.09 17.24
N ASP A 117 -4.08 -16.86 18.55
CA ASP A 117 -3.33 -15.78 19.22
C ASP A 117 -1.85 -16.13 19.45
N VAL A 118 -1.51 -17.42 19.37
CA VAL A 118 -0.15 -17.93 19.58
C VAL A 118 0.19 -18.91 18.48
N MET A 119 1.37 -18.72 17.85
CA MET A 119 1.87 -19.66 16.87
C MET A 119 2.14 -21.02 17.52
N PRO A 120 1.51 -22.12 17.05
CA PRO A 120 1.80 -23.45 17.55
C PRO A 120 3.28 -23.79 17.38
N ARG A 121 3.89 -24.43 18.39
CA ARG A 121 5.34 -24.70 18.43
C ARG A 121 5.78 -25.58 17.26
N ASP A 122 5.01 -26.62 16.96
CA ASP A 122 5.22 -27.52 15.83
C ASP A 122 5.19 -26.80 14.48
N VAL A 123 4.32 -25.80 14.32
CA VAL A 123 4.26 -24.95 13.13
C VAL A 123 5.49 -24.05 13.02
N GLY A 124 5.86 -23.36 14.10
CA GLY A 124 7.07 -22.53 14.16
C GLY A 124 8.34 -23.32 13.84
N ASP A 125 8.50 -24.49 14.47
CA ASP A 125 9.63 -25.40 14.24
C ASP A 125 9.64 -25.97 12.82
N SER A 126 8.46 -26.23 12.24
CA SER A 126 8.32 -26.68 10.85
C SER A 126 8.78 -25.60 9.88
N ILE A 127 8.34 -24.35 10.07
CA ILE A 127 8.77 -23.22 9.22
C ILE A 127 10.27 -22.96 9.36
N ARG A 128 10.82 -22.97 10.57
CA ARG A 128 12.28 -22.84 10.79
C ARG A 128 13.06 -23.92 10.04
N GLY A 129 12.60 -25.17 10.17
CA GLY A 129 13.22 -26.32 9.53
C GLY A 129 13.17 -26.28 8.01
N LEU A 130 12.01 -25.94 7.45
CA LEU A 130 11.81 -25.79 6.01
C LEU A 130 12.63 -24.61 5.46
N TRP A 131 12.65 -23.47 6.15
CA TRP A 131 13.42 -22.30 5.69
C TRP A 131 14.93 -22.56 5.67
N SER A 132 15.40 -23.50 6.48
CA SER A 132 16.81 -23.92 6.47
C SER A 132 17.15 -24.83 5.28
N ASP A 133 16.16 -25.39 4.58
CA ASP A 133 16.35 -26.27 3.42
C ASP A 133 16.84 -25.46 2.19
N PRO A 134 17.94 -25.87 1.54
CA PRO A 134 18.43 -25.21 0.33
C PRO A 134 17.39 -25.13 -0.79
N ALA A 135 16.53 -26.13 -0.95
CA ALA A 135 15.52 -26.17 -1.99
C ALA A 135 14.44 -25.09 -1.76
N VAL A 136 14.06 -24.84 -0.51
CA VAL A 136 13.12 -23.75 -0.15
C VAL A 136 13.76 -22.39 -0.43
N LYS A 137 15.03 -22.21 -0.07
CA LYS A 137 15.76 -20.96 -0.39
C LYS A 137 15.89 -20.73 -1.90
N GLU A 138 16.11 -21.79 -2.67
CA GLU A 138 16.18 -21.71 -4.12
C GLU A 138 14.82 -21.39 -4.75
N ALA A 139 13.73 -22.00 -4.25
CA ALA A 139 12.38 -21.65 -4.66
C ALA A 139 12.07 -20.17 -4.40
N VAL A 140 12.50 -19.61 -3.25
CA VAL A 140 12.35 -18.18 -2.96
C VAL A 140 13.14 -17.29 -3.92
N LYS A 141 14.35 -17.68 -4.35
CA LYS A 141 15.09 -16.91 -5.38
C LYS A 141 14.35 -16.91 -6.72
N ARG A 142 13.62 -17.99 -7.02
CA ARG A 142 12.78 -18.16 -8.20
C ARG A 142 11.33 -17.68 -8.00
N SER A 143 11.05 -16.89 -6.95
CA SER A 143 9.71 -16.41 -6.64
C SER A 143 9.10 -15.43 -7.66
N ARG A 144 9.76 -15.18 -8.79
CA ARG A 144 9.18 -14.50 -9.95
C ARG A 144 8.30 -15.45 -10.79
N GLU A 145 8.52 -16.76 -10.67
CA GLU A 145 7.85 -17.82 -11.43
C GLU A 145 6.52 -18.26 -10.79
N PHE A 146 6.21 -17.77 -9.59
CA PHE A 146 4.95 -18.04 -8.89
C PHE A 146 4.56 -16.86 -7.98
N GLN A 147 3.37 -16.93 -7.39
CA GLN A 147 2.84 -15.86 -6.55
C GLN A 147 3.32 -16.01 -5.10
N LEU A 148 4.23 -15.14 -4.68
CA LEU A 148 4.75 -15.10 -3.31
C LEU A 148 4.58 -13.72 -2.67
N ASN A 149 4.23 -13.69 -1.38
CA ASN A 149 4.19 -12.46 -0.61
C ASN A 149 5.61 -11.88 -0.45
N GLY A 150 5.82 -10.61 -0.80
CA GLY A 150 7.11 -9.94 -0.67
C GLY A 150 7.67 -9.88 0.76
N SER A 151 6.84 -10.06 1.78
CA SER A 151 7.26 -10.12 3.19
C SER A 151 7.68 -11.51 3.68
N ALA A 152 7.60 -12.55 2.84
CA ALA A 152 7.83 -13.94 3.24
C ALA A 152 9.18 -14.16 3.95
N VAL A 153 10.28 -13.70 3.33
CA VAL A 153 11.64 -13.86 3.88
C VAL A 153 11.80 -13.17 5.23
N TYR A 154 11.20 -12.00 5.42
CA TYR A 154 11.23 -11.28 6.69
C TYR A 154 10.59 -12.10 7.81
N TYR A 155 9.43 -12.71 7.54
CA TYR A 155 8.73 -13.53 8.52
C TYR A 155 9.47 -14.83 8.81
N PHE A 156 10.02 -15.50 7.80
CA PHE A 156 10.81 -16.73 8.03
C PHE A 156 12.07 -16.47 8.86
N ASN A 157 12.77 -15.36 8.60
CA ASN A 157 13.91 -14.95 9.42
C ASN A 157 13.51 -14.54 10.85
N SER A 158 12.25 -14.15 11.05
CA SER A 158 11.72 -13.73 12.36
C SER A 158 11.00 -14.86 13.10
N ILE A 159 10.95 -16.08 12.57
CA ILE A 159 10.09 -17.14 13.08
C ILE A 159 10.36 -17.47 14.54
N ASP A 160 11.63 -17.42 14.97
CA ASP A 160 12.02 -17.69 16.36
C ASP A 160 11.45 -16.69 17.35
N ARG A 161 11.43 -15.41 16.97
CA ARG A 161 10.81 -14.34 17.74
C ARG A 161 9.29 -14.46 17.73
N MET A 162 8.72 -14.77 16.57
CA MET A 162 7.27 -14.86 16.36
C MET A 162 6.62 -16.06 17.06
N SER A 163 7.35 -17.18 17.18
CA SER A 163 6.91 -18.38 17.90
C SER A 163 7.29 -18.37 19.39
N GLY A 164 7.91 -17.29 19.87
CA GLY A 164 8.30 -17.14 21.27
C GLY A 164 7.09 -16.86 22.20
N PRO A 165 7.19 -17.24 23.49
CA PRO A 165 6.15 -16.91 24.47
C PRO A 165 6.04 -15.39 24.64
N GLY A 166 4.82 -14.86 24.60
CA GLY A 166 4.58 -13.43 24.76
C GLY A 166 4.94 -12.58 23.53
N TYR A 167 5.07 -13.18 22.35
CA TYR A 167 5.23 -12.43 21.11
C TYR A 167 4.18 -11.32 20.99
N MET A 168 4.65 -10.11 20.68
CA MET A 168 3.83 -8.95 20.37
C MET A 168 4.35 -8.36 19.04
N PRO A 169 3.49 -8.17 18.03
CA PRO A 169 3.91 -7.58 16.76
C PRO A 169 4.59 -6.22 16.92
N SER A 170 5.78 -6.12 16.37
CA SER A 170 6.48 -4.85 16.21
C SER A 170 5.84 -4.01 15.11
N ASP A 171 6.17 -2.73 15.04
CA ASP A 171 5.73 -1.87 13.94
C ASP A 171 6.14 -2.43 12.58
N GLN A 172 7.32 -3.06 12.51
CA GLN A 172 7.80 -3.64 11.26
C GLN A 172 7.04 -4.90 10.85
N ASP A 173 6.53 -5.68 11.82
CA ASP A 173 5.65 -6.81 11.53
C ASP A 173 4.32 -6.34 10.96
N ILE A 174 3.77 -5.26 11.52
CA ILE A 174 2.50 -4.66 11.11
C ILE A 174 2.63 -4.00 9.73
N LEU A 175 3.70 -3.24 9.47
CA LEU A 175 3.94 -2.60 8.17
C LEU A 175 4.06 -3.61 7.04
N ARG A 176 4.63 -4.78 7.33
CA ARG A 176 4.83 -5.88 6.38
C ARG A 176 3.62 -6.80 6.25
N SER A 177 2.64 -6.70 7.15
CA SER A 177 1.45 -7.54 7.12
C SER A 177 0.57 -7.17 5.94
N ARG A 178 0.00 -8.20 5.33
CA ARG A 178 -0.79 -8.12 4.11
C ARG A 178 -2.20 -8.57 4.41
N VAL A 179 -3.11 -7.62 4.22
CA VAL A 179 -4.55 -7.85 4.15
C VAL A 179 -5.00 -7.40 2.77
N LYS A 180 -5.80 -8.20 2.09
CA LYS A 180 -6.38 -7.79 0.81
C LYS A 180 -7.42 -6.70 1.08
N THR A 181 -7.10 -5.47 0.70
CA THR A 181 -8.04 -4.33 0.80
C THR A 181 -9.21 -4.54 -0.15
N THR A 182 -10.41 -4.53 0.40
CA THR A 182 -11.68 -4.56 -0.35
C THR A 182 -12.45 -3.27 -0.06
N GLY A 183 -13.12 -2.74 -1.08
CA GLY A 183 -13.86 -1.49 -0.95
C GLY A 183 -12.97 -0.26 -0.82
N ILE A 184 -13.50 0.73 -0.09
CA ILE A 184 -12.90 2.05 0.13
C ILE A 184 -12.78 2.23 1.63
N THR A 185 -11.60 2.60 2.10
CA THR A 185 -11.35 2.94 3.50
C THR A 185 -10.85 4.38 3.57
N GLU A 186 -11.48 5.18 4.43
CA GLU A 186 -11.08 6.55 4.72
C GLU A 186 -10.33 6.58 6.05
N THR A 187 -9.22 7.30 6.09
CA THR A 187 -8.48 7.57 7.33
C THR A 187 -8.22 9.05 7.42
N THR A 188 -8.57 9.62 8.57
CA THR A 188 -8.39 11.04 8.84
C THR A 188 -7.27 11.24 9.85
N PHE A 189 -6.41 12.21 9.62
CA PHE A 189 -5.41 12.64 10.59
C PHE A 189 -5.19 14.15 10.49
N GLN A 190 -4.78 14.76 11.60
CA GLN A 190 -4.55 16.19 11.68
C GLN A 190 -3.05 16.49 11.73
N VAL A 191 -2.58 17.42 10.91
CA VAL A 191 -1.19 17.90 10.94
C VAL A 191 -1.22 19.42 10.96
N GLY A 192 -0.85 20.00 12.10
CA GLY A 192 -1.04 21.43 12.34
C GLY A 192 -2.52 21.82 12.29
N GLU A 193 -2.87 22.80 11.46
CA GLU A 193 -4.25 23.29 11.27
C GLU A 193 -5.00 22.57 10.15
N LEU A 194 -4.32 21.70 9.39
CA LEU A 194 -4.88 21.01 8.23
C LEU A 194 -5.35 19.61 8.61
N THR A 195 -6.52 19.24 8.10
CA THR A 195 -7.11 17.90 8.25
C THR A 195 -6.88 17.12 6.97
N TYR A 196 -6.12 16.04 7.05
CA TYR A 196 -5.84 15.16 5.92
C TYR A 196 -6.82 14.00 5.91
N LYS A 197 -7.49 13.78 4.79
CA LYS A 197 -8.35 12.62 4.52
C LYS A 197 -7.71 11.77 3.44
N LEU A 198 -7.26 10.59 3.83
CA LEU A 198 -6.62 9.64 2.95
C LEU A 198 -7.59 8.51 2.61
N PHE A 199 -7.84 8.34 1.32
CA PHE A 199 -8.69 7.27 0.79
C PHE A 199 -7.80 6.15 0.24
N ASP A 200 -7.82 4.97 0.88
CA ASP A 200 -7.22 3.74 0.36
C ASP A 200 -8.30 2.90 -0.33
N VAL A 201 -8.01 2.45 -1.53
CA VAL A 201 -8.92 1.67 -2.38
C VAL A 201 -8.24 0.40 -2.85
N GLY A 202 -9.02 -0.67 -3.01
CA GLY A 202 -8.51 -1.94 -3.52
C GLY A 202 -7.81 -1.78 -4.88
N GLY A 203 -6.56 -2.28 -5.00
CA GLY A 203 -5.73 -2.15 -6.21
C GLY A 203 -6.02 -3.17 -7.33
N GLN A 204 -6.71 -4.25 -6.99
CA GLN A 204 -6.99 -5.38 -7.87
C GLN A 204 -8.04 -5.00 -8.92
N ARG A 205 -8.01 -5.65 -10.10
CA ARG A 205 -8.89 -5.33 -11.22
C ARG A 205 -10.38 -5.32 -10.83
N SER A 206 -10.80 -6.25 -9.97
CA SER A 206 -12.19 -6.35 -9.48
C SER A 206 -12.64 -5.15 -8.64
N GLU A 207 -11.71 -4.46 -7.99
CA GLU A 207 -12.00 -3.36 -7.07
C GLU A 207 -12.01 -1.99 -7.77
N ARG A 208 -11.38 -1.86 -8.95
CA ARG A 208 -11.18 -0.57 -9.62
C ARG A 208 -12.46 0.13 -10.06
N LYS A 209 -13.54 -0.62 -10.28
CA LYS A 209 -14.86 -0.04 -10.58
C LYS A 209 -15.38 0.85 -9.46
N LYS A 210 -14.92 0.65 -8.21
CA LYS A 210 -15.33 1.42 -7.04
C LYS A 210 -14.59 2.75 -6.91
N TRP A 211 -13.47 2.93 -7.62
CA TRP A 211 -12.59 4.10 -7.46
C TRP A 211 -13.28 5.42 -7.79
N ILE A 212 -14.19 5.41 -8.77
CA ILE A 212 -14.89 6.63 -9.21
C ILE A 212 -15.70 7.29 -8.08
N HIS A 213 -16.08 6.54 -7.04
CA HIS A 213 -16.78 7.07 -5.87
C HIS A 213 -15.90 7.96 -4.97
N CYS A 214 -14.58 7.99 -5.21
CA CYS A 214 -13.62 8.77 -4.43
C CYS A 214 -12.94 9.87 -5.27
N PHE A 215 -13.35 10.09 -6.52
CA PHE A 215 -12.63 10.99 -7.44
C PHE A 215 -13.03 12.46 -7.28
N GLU A 216 -14.15 12.75 -6.62
CA GLU A 216 -14.63 14.12 -6.46
C GLU A 216 -13.81 14.90 -5.44
N ASN A 217 -13.40 16.11 -5.83
CA ASN A 217 -12.72 17.09 -4.97
C ASN A 217 -11.43 16.55 -4.32
N VAL A 218 -10.71 15.67 -5.01
CA VAL A 218 -9.38 15.19 -4.58
C VAL A 218 -8.36 16.30 -4.83
N THR A 219 -7.72 16.77 -3.74
CA THR A 219 -6.64 17.76 -3.78
C THR A 219 -5.39 17.19 -4.45
N ALA A 220 -5.03 15.95 -4.10
CA ALA A 220 -3.87 15.28 -4.67
C ALA A 220 -4.05 13.77 -4.77
N LEU A 221 -3.44 13.22 -5.82
CA LEU A 221 -3.42 11.79 -6.08
C LEU A 221 -2.02 11.26 -5.78
N VAL A 222 -1.93 10.22 -4.94
CA VAL A 222 -0.69 9.50 -4.71
C VAL A 222 -0.78 8.16 -5.44
N PHE A 223 -0.01 8.01 -6.52
CA PHE A 223 0.02 6.79 -7.31
C PHE A 223 1.23 5.94 -6.92
N LEU A 224 0.99 4.72 -6.48
CA LEU A 224 2.03 3.80 -6.03
C LEU A 224 2.32 2.73 -7.07
N VAL A 225 3.60 2.59 -7.40
CA VAL A 225 4.17 1.57 -8.29
C VAL A 225 5.13 0.71 -7.49
N SER A 226 5.06 -0.60 -7.66
CA SER A 226 6.05 -1.52 -7.10
C SER A 226 7.17 -1.72 -8.11
N LEU A 227 8.34 -1.14 -7.87
CA LEU A 227 9.48 -1.29 -8.77
C LEU A 227 9.93 -2.74 -8.88
N SER A 228 9.89 -3.52 -7.80
CA SER A 228 10.37 -4.91 -7.76
C SER A 228 9.51 -5.91 -8.55
N GLU A 229 8.42 -5.48 -9.17
CA GLU A 229 7.45 -6.33 -9.89
C GLU A 229 7.65 -6.31 -11.41
N TYR A 230 8.76 -5.74 -11.91
CA TYR A 230 9.09 -5.68 -13.34
C TYR A 230 9.20 -7.04 -14.04
N ASP A 231 9.50 -8.10 -13.29
CA ASP A 231 9.72 -9.46 -13.79
C ASP A 231 8.62 -10.45 -13.38
N GLN A 232 7.47 -9.94 -12.92
CA GLN A 232 6.37 -10.75 -12.40
C GLN A 232 5.10 -10.62 -13.25
N MET A 233 4.30 -11.68 -13.25
CA MET A 233 2.96 -11.69 -13.86
C MET A 233 1.89 -11.39 -12.81
N LEU A 234 0.75 -10.85 -13.26
CA LEU A 234 -0.38 -10.55 -12.38
C LEU A 234 -0.96 -11.82 -11.77
N TYR A 235 -1.52 -11.67 -10.57
CA TYR A 235 -2.27 -12.74 -9.93
C TYR A 235 -3.59 -13.03 -10.68
N GLU A 236 -4.25 -11.98 -11.18
CA GLU A 236 -5.52 -12.13 -11.90
C GLU A 236 -5.39 -12.60 -13.36
N ASP A 237 -4.18 -12.53 -13.92
CA ASP A 237 -3.91 -12.80 -15.34
C ASP A 237 -2.41 -13.09 -15.55
N GLU A 238 -2.05 -14.37 -15.62
CA GLU A 238 -0.66 -14.83 -15.72
C GLU A 238 0.01 -14.46 -17.05
N SER A 239 -0.74 -13.92 -18.03
CA SER A 239 -0.19 -13.45 -19.31
C SER A 239 0.27 -11.99 -19.27
N VAL A 240 -0.08 -11.25 -18.22
CA VAL A 240 0.15 -9.81 -18.13
C VAL A 240 1.23 -9.50 -17.09
N ASN A 241 2.31 -8.86 -17.54
CA ASN A 241 3.35 -8.35 -16.67
C ASN A 241 2.83 -7.24 -15.73
N ARG A 242 3.19 -7.31 -14.44
CA ARG A 242 2.70 -6.40 -13.40
C ARG A 242 3.14 -4.95 -13.61
N MET A 243 4.36 -4.70 -14.10
CA MET A 243 4.84 -3.35 -14.38
C MET A 243 4.14 -2.75 -15.61
N GLN A 244 3.86 -3.57 -16.63
CA GLN A 244 3.07 -3.13 -17.80
C GLN A 244 1.62 -2.79 -17.42
N GLU A 245 1.02 -3.56 -16.51
CA GLU A 245 -0.28 -3.22 -15.92
C GLU A 245 -0.20 -1.88 -15.16
N ALA A 246 0.85 -1.65 -14.37
CA ALA A 246 1.03 -0.42 -13.63
C ALA A 246 1.18 0.80 -14.56
N LEU A 247 1.91 0.67 -15.68
CA LEU A 247 2.05 1.71 -16.70
C LEU A 247 0.70 2.02 -17.36
N THR A 248 -0.02 0.99 -17.82
CA THR A 248 -1.36 1.14 -18.42
C THR A 248 -2.33 1.81 -17.46
N LEU A 249 -2.31 1.40 -16.20
CA LEU A 249 -3.13 1.98 -15.16
C LEU A 249 -2.75 3.44 -14.90
N PHE A 250 -1.46 3.76 -14.80
CA PHE A 250 -1.00 5.13 -14.60
C PHE A 250 -1.40 6.04 -15.76
N ASP A 251 -1.22 5.60 -17.01
CA ASP A 251 -1.65 6.35 -18.20
C ASP A 251 -3.14 6.71 -18.12
N SER A 252 -4.00 5.73 -17.82
CA SER A 252 -5.44 5.95 -17.69
C SER A 252 -5.83 6.95 -16.59
N ILE A 253 -5.09 6.96 -15.47
CA ILE A 253 -5.34 7.87 -14.34
C ILE A 253 -4.77 9.25 -14.62
N CYS A 254 -3.53 9.32 -15.07
CA CYS A 254 -2.82 10.57 -15.34
C CYS A 254 -3.54 11.42 -16.38
N ASN A 255 -4.13 10.78 -17.38
CA ASN A 255 -4.84 11.43 -18.49
C ASN A 255 -6.37 11.42 -18.32
N SER A 256 -6.88 11.02 -17.15
CA SER A 256 -8.32 11.03 -16.86
C SER A 256 -8.87 12.45 -16.76
N ARG A 257 -10.08 12.66 -17.32
CA ARG A 257 -10.83 13.91 -17.21
C ARG A 257 -11.12 14.33 -15.75
N TRP A 258 -11.17 13.37 -14.83
CA TRP A 258 -11.42 13.62 -13.41
C TRP A 258 -10.25 14.29 -12.72
N PHE A 259 -9.03 14.11 -13.25
CA PHE A 259 -7.80 14.55 -12.60
C PHE A 259 -7.06 15.63 -13.37
N VAL A 260 -7.68 16.31 -14.33
CA VAL A 260 -7.00 17.28 -15.21
C VAL A 260 -6.21 18.33 -14.41
N LYS A 261 -6.80 18.86 -13.33
CA LYS A 261 -6.18 19.86 -12.45
C LYS A 261 -5.55 19.28 -11.18
N THR A 262 -5.67 17.96 -10.96
CA THR A 262 -5.18 17.31 -9.75
C THR A 262 -3.69 17.04 -9.87
N SER A 263 -2.92 17.45 -8.86
CA SER A 263 -1.49 17.13 -8.78
C SER A 263 -1.29 15.65 -8.50
N ILE A 264 -0.29 15.06 -9.16
CA ILE A 264 0.03 13.64 -9.02
C ILE A 264 1.38 13.49 -8.35
N ILE A 265 1.41 12.74 -7.26
CA ILE A 265 2.62 12.30 -6.58
C ILE A 265 2.82 10.83 -6.95
N LEU A 266 3.94 10.51 -7.57
CA LEU A 266 4.29 9.17 -8.02
C LEU A 266 5.28 8.54 -7.06
N PHE A 267 4.89 7.46 -6.41
CA PHE A 267 5.76 6.64 -5.57
C PHE A 267 6.27 5.44 -6.35
N LEU A 268 7.57 5.45 -6.60
CA LEU A 268 8.31 4.31 -7.13
C LEU A 268 8.80 3.48 -5.93
N ASN A 269 7.89 2.67 -5.40
CA ASN A 269 8.01 1.94 -4.14
C ASN A 269 8.79 0.62 -4.29
N LYS A 270 9.17 0.02 -3.16
CA LYS A 270 9.96 -1.23 -3.06
C LYS A 270 11.31 -1.11 -3.76
N ILE A 271 11.93 0.07 -3.67
CA ILE A 271 13.24 0.36 -4.26
C ILE A 271 14.35 -0.54 -3.69
N ASP A 272 14.20 -0.96 -2.43
CA ASP A 272 15.05 -1.91 -1.72
C ASP A 272 15.01 -3.30 -2.38
N LEU A 273 13.79 -3.82 -2.60
CA LEU A 273 13.61 -5.12 -3.25
C LEU A 273 13.99 -5.07 -4.74
N PHE A 274 13.82 -3.92 -5.39
CA PHE A 274 14.29 -3.71 -6.76
C PHE A 274 15.82 -3.81 -6.84
N ALA A 275 16.54 -3.14 -5.95
CA ALA A 275 18.00 -3.17 -5.87
C ALA A 275 18.54 -4.60 -5.63
N GLU A 276 17.92 -5.37 -4.73
CA GLU A 276 18.31 -6.76 -4.47
C GLU A 276 18.08 -7.68 -5.69
N LYS A 277 17.01 -7.41 -6.45
CA LYS A 277 16.56 -8.29 -7.53
C LYS A 277 17.30 -8.05 -8.85
N LEU A 278 17.68 -6.81 -9.14
CA LEU A 278 18.27 -6.42 -10.42
C LEU A 278 19.49 -7.27 -10.85
N PRO A 279 20.43 -7.66 -9.97
CA PRO A 279 21.58 -8.50 -10.36
C PRO A 279 21.22 -9.93 -10.81
N ARG A 280 20.07 -10.46 -10.37
CA ARG A 280 19.60 -11.83 -10.68
C ARG A 280 18.52 -11.88 -11.76
N SER A 281 17.89 -10.74 -12.03
CA SER A 281 16.80 -10.58 -13.00
C SER A 281 17.04 -9.28 -13.77
N PRO A 282 17.91 -9.28 -14.79
CA PRO A 282 18.26 -8.07 -15.51
C PRO A 282 17.03 -7.38 -16.14
N LEU A 283 16.91 -6.06 -16.00
CA LEU A 283 15.74 -5.32 -16.49
C LEU A 283 15.57 -5.44 -18.02
N GLY A 284 16.68 -5.55 -18.77
CA GLY A 284 16.67 -5.67 -20.23
C GLY A 284 15.97 -6.92 -20.76
N ASP A 285 15.85 -7.98 -19.95
CA ASP A 285 15.13 -9.21 -20.33
C ASP A 285 13.62 -8.99 -20.42
N TYR A 286 13.10 -7.97 -19.72
CA TYR A 286 11.68 -7.64 -19.63
C TYR A 286 11.32 -6.34 -20.37
N PHE A 287 12.31 -5.48 -20.59
CA PHE A 287 12.18 -4.20 -21.27
C PHE A 287 13.21 -4.11 -22.40
N PRO A 288 12.88 -4.58 -23.62
CA PRO A 288 13.84 -4.65 -24.73
C PRO A 288 14.40 -3.29 -25.16
N ASP A 289 13.69 -2.19 -24.89
CA ASP A 289 14.10 -0.82 -25.16
C ASP A 289 15.05 -0.23 -24.09
N TYR A 290 15.29 -0.95 -22.99
CA TYR A 290 16.23 -0.54 -21.96
C TYR A 290 17.68 -0.86 -22.33
N THR A 291 18.54 0.16 -22.36
CA THR A 291 19.95 0.05 -22.79
C THR A 291 20.96 0.33 -21.68
N GLY A 292 20.51 0.54 -20.44
CA GLY A 292 21.39 0.89 -19.31
C GLY A 292 22.17 -0.28 -18.69
N GLY A 293 22.01 -1.50 -19.21
CA GLY A 293 22.66 -2.70 -18.68
C GLY A 293 22.31 -2.95 -17.20
N ASN A 294 23.24 -3.53 -16.44
CA ASN A 294 23.00 -3.85 -15.02
C ASN A 294 23.18 -2.65 -14.06
N ASN A 295 23.21 -1.42 -14.58
CA ASN A 295 23.36 -0.23 -13.76
C ASN A 295 22.05 0.11 -13.03
N TYR A 296 22.10 0.15 -11.71
CA TYR A 296 20.93 0.43 -10.86
C TYR A 296 20.33 1.82 -11.09
N ASP A 297 21.15 2.87 -11.17
CA ASP A 297 20.68 4.24 -11.36
C ASP A 297 20.04 4.41 -12.75
N ALA A 298 20.63 3.81 -13.78
CA ALA A 298 20.09 3.82 -15.13
C ALA A 298 18.74 3.10 -15.21
N ALA A 299 18.60 1.98 -14.49
CA ALA A 299 17.34 1.24 -14.41
C ALA A 299 16.25 2.04 -13.68
N CYS A 300 16.61 2.71 -12.58
CA CYS A 300 15.71 3.61 -11.84
C CYS A 300 15.22 4.77 -12.71
N GLU A 301 16.15 5.45 -13.38
CA GLU A 301 15.86 6.59 -14.25
C GLU A 301 15.00 6.17 -15.45
N TYR A 302 15.29 5.00 -16.03
CA TYR A 302 14.50 4.45 -17.11
C TYR A 302 13.03 4.22 -16.71
N LEU A 303 12.80 3.54 -15.58
CA LEU A 303 11.44 3.28 -15.09
C LEU A 303 10.73 4.60 -14.74
N LEU A 304 11.41 5.54 -14.10
CA LEU A 304 10.87 6.87 -13.82
C LEU A 304 10.42 7.56 -15.11
N ARG A 305 11.28 7.60 -16.14
CA ARG A 305 10.96 8.20 -17.44
C ARG A 305 9.74 7.55 -18.08
N ARG A 306 9.64 6.21 -18.05
CA ARG A 306 8.49 5.47 -18.60
C ARG A 306 7.16 5.91 -17.99
N PHE A 307 7.12 6.25 -16.69
CA PHE A 307 5.91 6.78 -16.06
C PHE A 307 5.70 8.26 -16.39
N VAL A 308 6.71 9.10 -16.20
CA VAL A 308 6.58 10.55 -16.40
C VAL A 308 6.23 10.89 -17.86
N SER A 309 6.73 10.13 -18.84
CA SER A 309 6.42 10.33 -20.25
C SER A 309 4.96 10.05 -20.62
N LEU A 310 4.21 9.34 -19.77
CA LEU A 310 2.78 9.09 -19.99
C LEU A 310 1.92 10.32 -19.67
N ASN A 311 2.46 11.34 -19.02
CA ASN A 311 1.74 12.58 -18.75
C ASN A 311 1.60 13.42 -20.02
N GLN A 312 0.44 13.31 -20.69
CA GLN A 312 0.15 14.04 -21.93
C GLN A 312 -0.05 15.54 -21.70
N SER A 313 -0.27 15.96 -20.45
CA SER A 313 -0.48 17.35 -20.04
C SER A 313 0.72 17.93 -19.28
N ALA A 314 1.95 17.50 -19.59
CA ALA A 314 3.16 17.91 -18.87
C ALA A 314 3.38 19.44 -18.78
N ALA A 315 2.81 20.21 -19.71
CA ALA A 315 2.87 21.67 -19.67
C ALA A 315 2.04 22.31 -18.54
N THR A 316 1.01 21.61 -18.04
CA THR A 316 0.03 22.16 -17.08
C THR A 316 -0.13 21.28 -15.83
N LYS A 317 0.23 20.01 -15.91
CA LYS A 317 0.19 19.05 -14.80
C LYS A 317 1.60 18.58 -14.48
N GLN A 318 2.01 18.78 -13.24
CA GLN A 318 3.27 18.26 -12.72
C GLN A 318 3.09 16.89 -12.06
N VAL A 319 4.02 15.99 -12.31
CA VAL A 319 4.15 14.70 -11.62
C VAL A 319 5.37 14.76 -10.71
N TYR A 320 5.15 14.64 -9.40
CA TYR A 320 6.20 14.65 -8.38
C TYR A 320 6.60 13.23 -8.05
N ALA A 321 7.74 12.78 -8.55
CA ALA A 321 8.16 11.40 -8.38
C ALA A 321 9.15 11.23 -7.21
N HIS A 322 8.95 10.19 -6.42
CA HIS A 322 9.81 9.81 -5.30
C HIS A 322 10.07 8.30 -5.32
N TYR A 323 11.33 7.92 -5.20
CA TYR A 323 11.71 6.53 -4.89
C TYR A 323 11.47 6.27 -3.40
N THR A 324 10.75 5.19 -3.10
CA THR A 324 10.33 4.91 -1.73
C THR A 324 10.54 3.45 -1.33
N CYS A 325 10.80 3.24 -0.05
CA CYS A 325 10.62 2.00 0.65
C CYS A 325 9.54 2.25 1.70
N ALA A 326 8.31 1.82 1.42
CA ALA A 326 7.18 2.03 2.33
C ALA A 326 7.37 1.37 3.71
N THR A 327 8.32 0.45 3.87
CA THR A 327 8.66 -0.15 5.17
C THR A 327 9.75 0.61 5.93
N ASP A 328 10.35 1.64 5.35
CA ASP A 328 11.28 2.54 6.02
C ASP A 328 10.53 3.79 6.52
N THR A 329 10.30 3.85 7.83
CA THR A 329 9.58 4.96 8.46
C THR A 329 10.29 6.29 8.34
N GLN A 330 11.63 6.34 8.32
CA GLN A 330 12.36 7.61 8.20
C GLN A 330 12.27 8.16 6.78
N GLN A 331 12.43 7.29 5.78
CA GLN A 331 12.28 7.69 4.39
C GLN A 331 10.84 8.17 4.12
N ILE A 332 9.83 7.46 4.64
CA ILE A 332 8.44 7.89 4.48
C ILE A 332 8.17 9.21 5.19
N LYS A 333 8.69 9.45 6.41
CA LYS A 333 8.58 10.78 7.06
C LYS A 333 9.11 11.90 6.16
N PHE A 334 10.30 11.72 5.58
CA PHE A 334 10.90 12.73 4.69
C PHE A 334 10.05 12.98 3.45
N VAL A 335 9.58 11.92 2.79
CA VAL A 335 8.74 12.02 1.58
C VAL A 335 7.40 12.67 1.91
N LEU A 336 6.81 12.35 3.06
CA LEU A 336 5.56 12.97 3.51
C LEU A 336 5.71 14.46 3.81
N SER A 337 6.82 14.88 4.43
CA SER A 337 7.09 16.31 4.63
C SER A 337 7.20 17.05 3.29
N ALA A 338 7.92 16.47 2.31
CA ALA A 338 8.01 17.06 0.97
C ALA A 338 6.63 17.17 0.28
N ILE A 339 5.78 16.15 0.45
CA ILE A 339 4.40 16.18 -0.04
C ILE A 339 3.59 17.27 0.66
N GLN A 340 3.68 17.38 1.98
CA GLN A 340 2.98 18.41 2.75
C GLN A 340 3.33 19.81 2.26
N ASP A 341 4.62 20.07 1.98
CA ASP A 341 5.06 21.35 1.43
C ASP A 341 4.44 21.64 0.05
N ILE A 342 4.43 20.65 -0.85
CA ILE A 342 3.81 20.77 -2.17
C ILE A 342 2.31 21.03 -2.04
N LEU A 343 1.62 20.28 -1.19
CA LEU A 343 0.18 20.40 -1.00
C LEU A 343 -0.19 21.74 -0.35
N LEU A 344 0.61 22.21 0.60
CA LEU A 344 0.42 23.52 1.20
C LEU A 344 0.58 24.64 0.16
N GLN A 345 1.61 24.57 -0.70
CA GLN A 345 1.79 25.55 -1.77
C GLN A 345 0.63 25.55 -2.76
N LEU A 346 0.13 24.37 -3.15
CA LEU A 346 -1.03 24.25 -4.03
C LEU A 346 -2.29 24.83 -3.38
N HIS A 347 -2.51 24.51 -2.10
CA HIS A 347 -3.64 25.01 -1.33
C HIS A 347 -3.60 26.53 -1.17
N LEU A 348 -2.42 27.10 -0.88
CA LEU A 348 -2.23 28.56 -0.78
C LEU A 348 -2.48 29.27 -2.13
N ARG A 349 -2.07 28.67 -3.26
CA ARG A 349 -2.37 29.20 -4.60
C ARG A 349 -3.88 29.17 -4.90
N GLU A 350 -4.56 28.08 -4.57
CA GLU A 350 -6.02 27.99 -4.73
C GLU A 350 -6.78 29.00 -3.84
N ALA A 351 -6.23 29.29 -2.66
CA ALA A 351 -6.75 30.32 -1.76
C ALA A 351 -6.42 31.76 -2.22
N GLY A 352 -5.61 31.94 -3.27
CA GLY A 352 -5.18 33.25 -3.76
C GLY A 352 -4.15 33.96 -2.86
N LEU A 353 -3.43 33.21 -2.03
CA LEU A 353 -2.41 33.71 -1.10
C LEU A 353 -0.98 33.68 -1.70
N LEU A 354 -0.81 33.01 -2.85
CA LEU A 354 0.38 32.92 -3.71
C LEU A 354 -0.04 33.07 -5.16
#